data_AF-A0A318D936-F1
#
_entry.id   AF-A0A318D936-F1
#
_cell.length_a   1.000
_cell.length_b   1.000
_cell.length_c   1.000
_cell.angle_alpha   90.00
_cell.angle_beta   90.00
_cell.angle_gamma   90.00
#
_symmetry.space_group_name_H-M   'P 1'
#
loop_
_entity.id
_entity.type
_entity.pdbx_description
1 polymer ?
#
loop_
_entity_poly.entity_id
_entity_poly.type
_entity_poly.pdbx_seq_one_letter_code
_entity_poly.pdbx_strand_id
1 'polypeptide(L)'
;MSKASFLATIIAISTFFAWPQVAQSADEIKSQRIKSTNTVKAINPKALKDIKKVGQVKMLSNTEYQKKLKAHDLKVKSQAKGNNQRARTNLSFQSQNNAFRGQYDCDDNNPSVKPGAVETCDGVDNDCDGDVDEGVSSPFYLDADSDRYGDASKVYYACSMPRGYSARDDDCNDKSVSVNPGKEEIPGNDIDENCDGSK
;
A
#
# COMPACT_ATOMS: atom_id res chain seq x y z
N MET A 1 26.44 69.22 40.41
CA MET A 1 27.64 69.49 39.57
C MET A 1 27.99 68.17 38.88
N SER A 2 28.24 68.01 37.59
CA SER A 2 28.34 68.91 36.44
C SER A 2 28.36 68.00 35.19
N LYS A 3 27.62 68.40 34.14
CA LYS A 3 27.98 68.41 32.70
C LYS A 3 28.84 67.24 32.18
N ALA A 4 28.30 66.36 31.33
CA ALA A 4 28.18 66.55 29.88
C ALA A 4 29.53 66.79 29.15
N SER A 5 29.95 65.85 28.29
CA SER A 5 30.38 66.15 26.92
C SER A 5 30.75 64.91 26.09
N PHE A 6 30.05 64.67 24.96
CA PHE A 6 30.52 64.80 23.55
C PHE A 6 31.33 63.56 23.09
N LEU A 7 31.16 62.89 21.94
CA LEU A 7 30.51 63.07 20.63
C LEU A 7 30.32 61.65 20.02
N ALA A 8 29.14 61.28 19.56
CA ALA A 8 28.71 61.29 18.15
C ALA A 8 29.56 60.46 17.17
N THR A 9 29.03 59.33 16.70
CA THR A 9 28.99 59.03 15.25
C THR A 9 27.75 58.18 14.95
N ILE A 10 26.91 58.73 14.08
CA ILE A 10 25.73 58.14 13.45
C ILE A 10 26.22 57.27 12.30
N ILE A 11 25.64 56.06 12.13
CA ILE A 11 25.30 55.37 10.86
C ILE A 11 24.53 54.10 11.31
N ALA A 12 23.20 54.11 11.36
CA ALA A 12 22.27 53.90 10.26
C ALA A 12 22.04 52.40 9.91
N ILE A 13 20.76 52.01 10.02
CA ILE A 13 20.02 51.11 9.10
C ILE A 13 19.93 49.62 9.48
N SER A 14 18.84 49.35 10.22
CA SER A 14 17.80 48.33 10.00
C SER A 14 18.18 46.90 9.59
N THR A 15 17.92 45.97 10.52
CA THR A 15 17.16 44.71 10.35
C THR A 15 17.33 43.97 9.02
N PHE A 16 18.26 43.02 8.95
CA PHE A 16 18.27 42.00 7.90
C PHE A 16 18.81 40.67 8.43
N PHE A 17 17.94 39.89 9.05
CA PHE A 17 18.03 38.42 9.04
C PHE A 17 16.59 37.88 9.01
N ALA A 18 15.94 38.08 7.87
CA ALA A 18 14.74 37.33 7.50
C ALA A 18 15.14 36.35 6.39
N TRP A 19 15.05 35.06 6.70
CA TRP A 19 15.01 34.01 5.69
C TRP A 19 13.96 34.35 4.62
N PRO A 20 14.22 34.10 3.33
CA PRO A 20 13.17 34.14 2.33
C PRO A 20 12.27 32.92 2.54
N GLN A 21 11.16 33.12 3.24
CA GLN A 21 9.96 32.33 3.05
C GLN A 21 9.54 32.57 1.59
N VAL A 22 9.71 31.57 0.73
CA VAL A 22 9.09 31.58 -0.60
C VAL A 22 7.59 31.39 -0.40
N ALA A 23 6.91 32.47 -0.03
CA ALA A 23 5.48 32.59 -0.18
C ALA A 23 5.22 32.86 -1.66
N GLN A 24 5.16 31.80 -2.47
CA GLN A 24 4.57 31.92 -3.80
C GLN A 24 3.09 32.28 -3.61
N SER A 25 2.71 33.44 -4.12
CA SER A 25 1.31 33.84 -4.19
C SER A 25 0.57 32.91 -5.16
N ALA A 26 -0.70 32.59 -4.88
CA ALA A 26 -1.54 31.77 -5.76
C ALA A 26 -1.70 32.33 -7.19
N ASP A 27 -1.36 33.61 -7.39
CA ASP A 27 -1.36 34.27 -8.69
C ASP A 27 -0.09 34.03 -9.51
N GLU A 28 1.03 33.66 -8.89
CA GLU A 28 2.28 33.33 -9.60
C GLU A 28 2.25 31.89 -10.18
N ILE A 29 1.49 30.98 -9.57
CA ILE A 29 1.21 29.63 -10.10
C ILE A 29 0.28 29.70 -11.34
N LYS A 30 -0.59 30.71 -11.44
CA LYS A 30 -1.47 30.91 -12.61
C LYS A 30 -0.75 31.42 -13.86
N SER A 31 0.47 31.94 -13.73
CA SER A 31 1.29 32.45 -14.85
C SER A 31 2.16 31.37 -15.51
N GLN A 32 2.36 30.21 -14.86
CA GLN A 32 2.92 29.03 -15.51
C GLN A 32 1.85 28.35 -16.39
N ARG A 33 1.33 29.09 -17.37
CA ARG A 33 0.84 28.47 -18.60
C ARG A 33 2.00 27.65 -19.13
N ILE A 34 1.84 26.34 -19.12
CA ILE A 34 2.56 25.42 -19.99
C ILE A 34 2.66 26.11 -21.35
N LYS A 35 3.83 26.67 -21.66
CA LYS A 35 4.14 27.16 -22.99
C LYS A 35 4.21 25.89 -23.82
N SER A 36 3.05 25.50 -24.33
CA SER A 36 2.85 24.48 -25.34
C SER A 36 3.81 24.78 -26.47
N THR A 37 4.97 24.15 -26.43
CA THR A 37 5.84 24.02 -27.58
C THR A 37 5.00 23.34 -28.65
N ASN A 38 4.86 24.04 -29.77
CA ASN A 38 4.10 23.69 -30.95
C ASN A 38 4.55 22.35 -31.58
N THR A 39 4.24 21.23 -30.95
CA THR A 39 4.17 19.90 -31.56
C THR A 39 3.21 19.00 -30.77
N VAL A 40 1.99 19.46 -30.48
CA VAL A 40 0.88 18.49 -30.36
C VAL A 40 0.58 18.05 -31.79
N LYS A 41 1.28 17.02 -32.27
CA LYS A 41 0.86 16.26 -33.45
C LYS A 41 -0.64 16.04 -33.29
N ALA A 42 -1.41 16.50 -34.27
CA ALA A 42 -2.86 16.48 -34.27
C ALA A 42 -3.37 15.22 -33.57
N ILE A 43 -3.98 15.38 -32.40
CA ILE A 43 -4.66 14.29 -31.73
C ILE A 43 -5.63 13.73 -32.75
N ASN A 44 -5.49 12.43 -33.06
CA ASN A 44 -6.31 11.77 -34.05
C ASN A 44 -7.78 12.15 -33.81
N PRO A 45 -8.51 12.70 -34.81
CA PRO A 45 -9.88 13.15 -34.61
C PRO A 45 -10.82 12.04 -34.12
N LYS A 46 -10.46 10.77 -34.32
CA LYS A 46 -11.11 9.61 -33.71
C LYS A 46 -10.87 9.55 -32.20
N ALA A 47 -9.62 9.70 -31.75
CA ALA A 47 -9.28 9.76 -30.33
C ALA A 47 -9.96 10.95 -29.63
N LEU A 48 -10.10 12.10 -30.32
CA LEU A 48 -10.84 13.26 -29.78
C LEU A 48 -12.36 12.98 -29.66
N LYS A 49 -12.95 12.21 -30.57
CA LYS A 49 -14.35 11.75 -30.46
C LYS A 49 -14.52 10.74 -29.32
N ASP A 50 -13.55 9.87 -29.12
CA ASP A 50 -13.58 8.85 -28.07
C ASP A 50 -13.44 9.50 -26.68
N ILE A 51 -12.54 10.49 -26.51
CA ILE A 51 -12.42 11.29 -25.27
C ILE A 51 -13.72 12.05 -24.96
N LYS A 52 -14.38 12.64 -25.97
CA LYS A 52 -15.69 13.31 -25.79
C LYS A 52 -16.82 12.33 -25.43
N LYS A 53 -16.69 11.04 -25.76
CA LYS A 53 -17.61 9.97 -25.32
C LYS A 53 -17.37 9.54 -23.87
N VAL A 54 -16.12 9.58 -23.39
CA VAL A 54 -15.79 9.26 -21.99
C VAL A 54 -16.50 10.24 -21.02
N GLY A 55 -16.68 11.50 -21.41
CA GLY A 55 -17.49 12.47 -20.65
C GLY A 55 -19.01 12.21 -20.65
N GLN A 56 -19.50 11.22 -21.40
CA GLN A 56 -20.91 10.83 -21.48
C GLN A 56 -21.16 9.42 -20.94
N VAL A 57 -20.24 8.86 -20.15
CA VAL A 57 -20.41 7.52 -19.58
C VAL A 57 -21.58 7.54 -18.60
N LYS A 58 -22.76 7.19 -19.11
CA LYS A 58 -23.94 6.92 -18.30
C LYS A 58 -23.71 5.59 -17.59
N MET A 59 -23.68 5.61 -16.27
CA MET A 59 -23.70 4.40 -15.45
C MET A 59 -24.91 3.56 -15.89
N LEU A 60 -24.65 2.36 -16.41
CA LEU A 60 -25.69 1.45 -16.85
C LEU A 60 -26.37 0.87 -15.64
N SER A 61 -27.68 0.64 -15.72
CA SER A 61 -28.34 -0.19 -14.72
C SER A 61 -27.73 -1.60 -14.73
N ASN A 62 -27.72 -2.29 -13.58
CA ASN A 62 -27.16 -3.64 -13.47
C ASN A 62 -27.75 -4.59 -14.54
N THR A 63 -29.05 -4.46 -14.82
CA THR A 63 -29.75 -5.23 -15.84
C THR A 63 -29.26 -4.94 -17.27
N GLU A 64 -28.91 -3.69 -17.58
CA GLU A 64 -28.33 -3.32 -18.89
C GLU A 64 -26.87 -3.75 -19.02
N TYR A 65 -26.11 -3.67 -17.92
CA TYR A 65 -24.73 -4.16 -17.85
C TYR A 65 -24.66 -5.66 -18.13
N GLN A 66 -25.47 -6.46 -17.43
CA GLN A 66 -25.55 -7.90 -17.63
C GLN A 66 -26.00 -8.29 -19.05
N LYS A 67 -26.95 -7.53 -19.64
CA LYS A 67 -27.34 -7.72 -21.05
C LYS A 67 -26.19 -7.45 -22.01
N LYS A 68 -25.41 -6.39 -21.77
CA LYS A 68 -24.24 -6.05 -22.60
C LYS A 68 -23.10 -7.06 -22.45
N LEU A 69 -22.86 -7.58 -21.25
CA LEU A 69 -21.90 -8.66 -21.01
C LEU A 69 -22.25 -9.92 -21.80
N LYS A 70 -23.50 -10.40 -21.70
CA LYS A 70 -23.96 -11.57 -22.47
C LYS A 70 -23.88 -11.35 -23.98
N ALA A 71 -24.21 -10.14 -24.45
CA ALA A 71 -24.11 -9.79 -25.87
C ALA A 71 -22.65 -9.70 -26.36
N HIS A 72 -21.72 -9.29 -25.51
CA HIS A 72 -20.29 -9.27 -25.81
C HIS A 72 -19.71 -10.70 -25.84
N ASP A 73 -20.03 -11.52 -24.83
CA ASP A 73 -19.63 -12.93 -24.76
C ASP A 73 -20.09 -13.73 -26.00
N LEU A 74 -21.33 -13.52 -26.45
CA LEU A 74 -21.86 -14.11 -27.69
C LEU A 74 -21.10 -13.65 -28.95
N LYS A 75 -20.64 -12.39 -28.99
CA LYS A 75 -19.85 -11.85 -30.12
C LYS A 75 -18.42 -12.37 -30.12
N VAL A 76 -17.80 -12.50 -28.95
CA VAL A 76 -16.46 -13.11 -28.81
C VAL A 76 -16.52 -14.58 -29.23
N LYS A 77 -17.55 -15.32 -28.78
CA LYS A 77 -17.77 -16.72 -29.16
C LYS A 77 -18.08 -16.92 -30.65
N SER A 78 -18.78 -15.98 -31.30
CA SER A 78 -19.04 -16.05 -32.75
C SER A 78 -17.81 -15.69 -33.59
N GLN A 79 -16.93 -14.81 -33.10
CA GLN A 79 -15.66 -14.47 -33.75
C GLN A 79 -14.56 -15.54 -33.55
N ALA A 80 -14.62 -16.30 -32.46
CA ALA A 80 -13.70 -17.42 -32.19
C ALA A 80 -13.89 -18.62 -33.14
N LYS A 81 -15.07 -18.76 -33.77
CA LYS A 81 -15.36 -19.86 -34.72
C LYS A 81 -14.74 -19.70 -36.11
N GLY A 82 -14.10 -18.55 -36.40
CA GLY A 82 -13.65 -18.22 -37.76
C GLY A 82 -12.15 -18.34 -38.03
N ASN A 83 -11.27 -18.41 -37.03
CA ASN A 83 -9.83 -18.40 -37.26
C ASN A 83 -9.09 -19.25 -36.22
N ASN A 84 -8.50 -20.35 -36.68
CA ASN A 84 -7.59 -21.22 -35.94
C ASN A 84 -6.20 -20.56 -35.70
N GLN A 85 -6.22 -19.26 -35.36
CA GLN A 85 -5.04 -18.41 -35.12
C GLN A 85 -5.25 -17.35 -34.02
N ARG A 86 -6.26 -17.49 -33.15
CA ARG A 86 -6.38 -16.65 -31.94
C ARG A 86 -6.39 -17.43 -30.63
N ALA A 87 -5.75 -18.59 -30.63
CA ALA A 87 -5.27 -19.24 -29.40
C ALA A 87 -3.92 -18.65 -28.91
N ARG A 88 -3.43 -17.55 -29.52
CA ARG A 88 -2.19 -16.87 -29.12
C ARG A 88 -2.29 -15.37 -29.36
N THR A 89 -2.92 -14.65 -28.45
CA THR A 89 -2.48 -13.31 -27.99
C THR A 89 -3.30 -12.94 -26.76
N ASN A 90 -3.09 -13.66 -25.65
CA ASN A 90 -3.33 -13.10 -24.32
C ASN A 90 -2.15 -13.34 -23.38
N LEU A 91 -0.97 -13.72 -23.92
CA LEU A 91 0.30 -13.70 -23.20
C LEU A 91 0.99 -12.32 -23.19
N SER A 92 0.37 -11.25 -23.71
CA SER A 92 0.96 -9.90 -23.61
C SER A 92 -0.03 -8.75 -23.47
N PHE A 93 -1.31 -9.01 -23.16
CA PHE A 93 -2.28 -7.96 -22.80
C PHE A 93 -2.61 -7.94 -21.30
N GLN A 94 -1.86 -8.69 -20.49
CA GLN A 94 -2.00 -8.76 -19.04
C GLN A 94 -1.24 -7.62 -18.31
N SER A 95 -0.64 -6.65 -19.03
CA SER A 95 0.27 -5.66 -18.42
C SER A 95 -0.03 -4.18 -18.75
N GLN A 96 -1.09 -3.85 -19.50
CA GLN A 96 -1.29 -2.45 -19.93
C GLN A 96 -2.56 -1.72 -19.47
N ASN A 97 -3.42 -2.32 -18.64
CA ASN A 97 -4.55 -1.57 -18.07
C ASN A 97 -4.60 -1.72 -16.55
N ASN A 98 -3.80 -0.91 -15.89
CA ASN A 98 -3.66 -0.78 -14.45
C ASN A 98 -4.90 -0.12 -13.77
N ALA A 99 -6.12 -0.52 -14.16
CA ALA A 99 -7.38 0.11 -13.73
C ALA A 99 -8.58 -0.86 -13.63
N PHE A 100 -8.36 -2.18 -13.65
CA PHE A 100 -9.43 -3.17 -13.63
C PHE A 100 -9.06 -4.39 -12.75
N ARG A 101 -8.53 -4.11 -11.55
CA ARG A 101 -8.19 -5.12 -10.53
C ARG A 101 -9.46 -5.38 -9.70
N GLY A 102 -9.89 -6.63 -9.56
CA GLY A 102 -11.16 -7.02 -8.91
C GLY A 102 -12.37 -7.27 -9.83
N GLN A 103 -12.25 -7.23 -11.16
CA GLN A 103 -13.38 -7.55 -12.07
C GLN A 103 -13.13 -8.71 -13.04
N TYR A 104 -11.91 -9.26 -13.06
CA TYR A 104 -11.59 -10.47 -13.82
C TYR A 104 -10.92 -11.48 -12.90
N ASP A 105 -11.26 -12.76 -13.11
CA ASP A 105 -10.57 -13.89 -12.52
C ASP A 105 -9.09 -13.86 -12.92
N CYS A 106 -8.20 -13.88 -11.94
CA CYS A 106 -6.76 -13.81 -12.12
C CYS A 106 -6.13 -15.20 -12.33
N ASP A 107 -6.86 -16.29 -12.05
CA ASP A 107 -6.45 -17.67 -12.37
C ASP A 107 -7.65 -18.52 -12.84
N ASP A 108 -7.89 -18.51 -14.16
CA ASP A 108 -8.94 -19.28 -14.83
C ASP A 108 -8.89 -20.81 -14.56
N ASN A 109 -7.78 -21.35 -14.05
CA ASN A 109 -7.62 -22.78 -13.75
C ASN A 109 -7.89 -23.11 -12.28
N ASN A 110 -8.01 -22.12 -11.40
CA ASN A 110 -8.21 -22.30 -9.97
C ASN A 110 -9.52 -21.63 -9.50
N PRO A 111 -10.59 -22.40 -9.30
CA PRO A 111 -11.90 -21.83 -8.90
C PRO A 111 -11.91 -21.20 -7.50
N SER A 112 -10.86 -21.41 -6.69
CA SER A 112 -10.70 -20.74 -5.39
C SER A 112 -10.18 -19.32 -5.54
N VAL A 113 -9.48 -19.01 -6.63
CA VAL A 113 -8.92 -17.69 -6.93
C VAL A 113 -9.89 -16.94 -7.83
N LYS A 114 -10.48 -15.84 -7.34
CA LYS A 114 -11.47 -15.02 -8.06
C LYS A 114 -11.81 -13.75 -7.28
N PRO A 115 -12.31 -12.69 -7.96
CA PRO A 115 -12.89 -11.50 -7.34
C PRO A 115 -13.69 -11.75 -6.05
N GLY A 116 -13.16 -11.26 -4.92
CA GLY A 116 -13.80 -11.34 -3.60
C GLY A 116 -13.78 -12.72 -2.94
N ALA A 117 -12.84 -13.60 -3.31
CA ALA A 117 -12.53 -14.78 -2.51
C ALA A 117 -11.98 -14.37 -1.12
N VAL A 118 -11.84 -15.35 -0.24
CA VAL A 118 -11.19 -15.12 1.06
C VAL A 118 -9.70 -15.39 0.87
N GLU A 119 -8.87 -14.41 1.25
CA GLU A 119 -7.43 -14.59 1.31
C GLU A 119 -7.05 -15.74 2.23
N THR A 120 -6.03 -16.47 1.81
CA THR A 120 -5.35 -17.52 2.55
C THR A 120 -3.88 -17.22 2.47
N CYS A 121 -3.13 -17.50 3.53
CA CYS A 121 -1.69 -17.33 3.51
C CYS A 121 -0.99 -18.40 2.64
N ASP A 122 -1.06 -18.24 1.33
CA ASP A 122 -0.48 -19.15 0.34
C ASP A 122 0.40 -18.43 -0.71
N GLY A 123 0.54 -17.11 -0.59
CA GLY A 123 1.32 -16.29 -1.51
C GLY A 123 0.61 -16.01 -2.84
N VAL A 124 -0.69 -16.27 -2.91
CA VAL A 124 -1.55 -16.02 -4.07
C VAL A 124 -2.56 -14.94 -3.69
N ASP A 125 -2.73 -13.98 -4.58
CA ASP A 125 -3.88 -13.04 -4.58
C ASP A 125 -5.16 -13.86 -4.83
N ASN A 126 -5.81 -14.33 -3.77
CA ASN A 126 -6.96 -15.23 -3.91
C ASN A 126 -8.19 -14.45 -4.37
N ASP A 127 -8.33 -13.20 -3.96
CA ASP A 127 -9.50 -12.37 -4.22
C ASP A 127 -9.36 -11.49 -5.48
N CYS A 128 -8.22 -11.55 -6.16
CA CYS A 128 -7.86 -10.83 -7.38
C CYS A 128 -7.97 -9.30 -7.26
N ASP A 129 -7.80 -8.72 -6.07
CA ASP A 129 -7.79 -7.27 -5.85
C ASP A 129 -6.43 -6.61 -6.14
N GLY A 130 -5.37 -7.42 -6.21
CA GLY A 130 -4.01 -7.03 -6.58
C GLY A 130 -3.04 -6.92 -5.41
N ASP A 131 -3.50 -7.06 -4.18
CA ASP A 131 -2.68 -7.34 -3.01
C ASP A 131 -2.57 -8.87 -2.82
N VAL A 132 -1.63 -9.33 -1.98
CA VAL A 132 -1.38 -10.76 -1.76
C VAL A 132 -1.39 -11.01 -0.27
N ASP A 133 -2.16 -12.01 0.17
CA ASP A 133 -2.27 -12.42 1.57
C ASP A 133 -2.65 -11.25 2.50
N GLU A 134 -3.46 -10.29 2.04
CA GLU A 134 -3.90 -9.17 2.86
C GLU A 134 -4.92 -9.63 3.92
N GLY A 135 -4.83 -9.03 5.12
CA GLY A 135 -5.73 -9.35 6.22
C GLY A 135 -5.55 -10.75 6.86
N VAL A 136 -4.65 -11.60 6.36
CA VAL A 136 -4.40 -12.95 6.92
C VAL A 136 -3.12 -13.06 7.75
N SER A 137 -2.38 -11.96 7.95
CA SER A 137 -1.19 -11.95 8.80
C SER A 137 -1.53 -12.15 10.27
N SER A 138 -0.75 -12.98 10.96
CA SER A 138 -0.79 -13.17 12.41
C SER A 138 0.36 -12.43 13.11
N PRO A 139 0.20 -12.02 14.38
CA PRO A 139 1.30 -11.46 15.17
C PRO A 139 2.28 -12.57 15.57
N PHE A 140 3.56 -12.26 15.45
CA PHE A 140 4.65 -13.04 16.02
C PHE A 140 5.58 -12.12 16.81
N TYR A 141 6.19 -12.61 17.87
CA TYR A 141 6.93 -11.84 18.87
C TYR A 141 8.38 -12.25 18.86
N LEU A 142 9.31 -11.30 18.92
CA LEU A 142 10.75 -11.61 18.87
C LEU A 142 11.11 -12.56 20.03
N ASP A 143 11.68 -13.71 19.70
CA ASP A 143 12.17 -14.71 20.65
C ASP A 143 13.70 -14.62 20.68
N ALA A 144 14.23 -13.73 21.52
CA ALA A 144 15.64 -13.33 21.45
C ALA A 144 16.59 -14.33 22.12
N ASP A 145 16.12 -15.11 23.08
CA ASP A 145 16.91 -16.14 23.76
C ASP A 145 16.60 -17.57 23.26
N SER A 146 15.59 -17.75 22.41
CA SER A 146 15.19 -19.00 21.76
C SER A 146 14.50 -20.02 22.67
N ASP A 147 13.66 -19.56 23.59
CA ASP A 147 12.89 -20.40 24.51
C ASP A 147 11.43 -20.64 24.11
N ARG A 148 10.99 -20.07 22.98
CA ARG A 148 9.64 -20.13 22.40
C ARG A 148 8.61 -19.20 23.06
N TYR A 149 9.04 -18.26 23.86
CA TYR A 149 8.25 -17.12 24.29
C TYR A 149 8.89 -15.87 23.68
N GLY A 150 8.13 -14.79 23.54
CA GLY A 150 8.67 -13.59 22.90
C GLY A 150 8.15 -12.31 23.53
N ASP A 151 8.85 -11.23 23.20
CA ASP A 151 8.54 -9.89 23.69
C ASP A 151 7.24 -9.32 23.09
N ALA A 152 6.21 -9.11 23.92
CA ALA A 152 4.97 -8.43 23.52
C ALA A 152 5.19 -7.05 22.88
N SER A 153 6.30 -6.37 23.18
CA SER A 153 6.65 -5.07 22.62
C SER A 153 7.33 -5.13 21.25
N LYS A 154 7.80 -6.31 20.82
CA LYS A 154 8.50 -6.52 19.53
C LYS A 154 7.70 -7.45 18.62
N VAL A 155 6.55 -6.94 18.18
CA VAL A 155 5.65 -7.65 17.26
C VAL A 155 6.08 -7.51 15.79
N TYR A 156 5.93 -8.59 15.04
CA TYR A 156 6.05 -8.66 13.58
C TYR A 156 4.82 -9.39 13.01
N TYR A 157 4.12 -8.74 12.08
CA TYR A 157 2.98 -9.34 11.41
C TYR A 157 3.44 -10.13 10.20
N ALA A 158 3.15 -11.42 10.19
CA ALA A 158 3.54 -12.29 9.09
C ALA A 158 2.50 -13.37 8.84
N CYS A 159 2.66 -13.96 7.67
CA CYS A 159 1.82 -15.01 7.15
C CYS A 159 2.15 -16.38 7.80
N SER A 160 3.43 -16.62 8.04
CA SER A 160 3.96 -17.74 8.80
C SER A 160 5.02 -17.26 9.79
N MET A 161 5.23 -18.01 10.87
CA MET A 161 6.15 -17.63 11.94
C MET A 161 7.58 -17.47 11.39
N PRO A 162 8.16 -16.26 11.41
CA PRO A 162 9.53 -16.07 10.98
C PRO A 162 10.51 -16.77 11.92
N ARG A 163 11.72 -17.04 11.43
CA ARG A 163 12.79 -17.60 12.29
C ARG A 163 13.18 -16.58 13.37
N GLY A 164 13.28 -17.05 14.61
CA GLY A 164 13.63 -16.21 15.77
C GLY A 164 12.43 -15.45 16.34
N TYR A 165 11.21 -15.89 16.05
CA TYR A 165 9.98 -15.37 16.61
C TYR A 165 9.15 -16.50 17.22
N SER A 166 8.28 -16.15 18.16
CA SER A 166 7.27 -17.00 18.77
C SER A 166 5.85 -16.52 18.48
N ALA A 167 4.88 -17.42 18.57
CA ALA A 167 3.45 -17.10 18.58
C ALA A 167 2.94 -16.68 19.98
N ARG A 168 3.81 -16.71 20.99
CA ARG A 168 3.55 -16.38 22.40
C ARG A 168 4.24 -15.09 22.76
N ASP A 169 3.56 -14.22 23.52
CA ASP A 169 4.00 -12.87 23.90
C ASP A 169 4.23 -12.66 25.39
N ASP A 170 4.22 -13.74 26.15
CA ASP A 170 4.25 -13.77 27.59
C ASP A 170 5.66 -13.96 28.18
N ASP A 171 6.72 -13.63 27.43
CA ASP A 171 8.09 -13.63 27.95
C ASP A 171 8.37 -12.38 28.83
N CYS A 172 8.72 -12.60 30.09
CA CYS A 172 9.12 -11.53 31.01
C CYS A 172 10.63 -11.23 30.97
N ASN A 173 11.45 -12.06 30.30
CA ASN A 173 12.89 -11.86 30.16
C ASN A 173 13.51 -12.52 28.90
N ASP A 174 13.45 -11.79 27.78
CA ASP A 174 14.05 -12.11 26.46
C ASP A 174 15.59 -12.34 26.42
N LYS A 175 16.26 -12.38 27.56
CA LYS A 175 17.71 -12.60 27.66
C LYS A 175 18.04 -13.91 28.36
N SER A 176 17.04 -14.66 28.79
CA SER A 176 17.20 -15.79 29.67
C SER A 176 16.18 -16.89 29.38
N VAL A 177 16.61 -17.91 28.64
CA VAL A 177 15.83 -19.12 28.32
C VAL A 177 15.26 -19.90 29.52
N SER A 178 15.66 -19.54 30.74
CA SER A 178 15.19 -20.11 32.00
C SER A 178 14.13 -19.26 32.69
N VAL A 179 13.66 -18.16 32.09
CA VAL A 179 12.66 -17.25 32.63
C VAL A 179 11.57 -17.08 31.57
N ASN A 180 10.49 -17.85 31.68
CA ASN A 180 9.32 -17.79 30.82
C ASN A 180 8.14 -18.56 31.45
N PRO A 181 6.90 -18.38 30.99
CA PRO A 181 5.71 -19.06 31.53
C PRO A 181 5.70 -20.59 31.56
N GLY A 182 6.63 -21.22 30.85
CA GLY A 182 6.82 -22.68 30.89
C GLY A 182 7.73 -23.16 32.01
N LYS A 183 8.28 -22.28 32.85
CA LYS A 183 9.26 -22.62 33.89
C LYS A 183 8.61 -22.88 35.23
N GLU A 184 9.34 -23.61 36.06
CA GLU A 184 8.99 -23.81 37.47
C GLU A 184 9.69 -22.73 38.28
N GLU A 185 8.97 -22.18 39.25
CA GLU A 185 9.46 -21.17 40.17
C GLU A 185 10.53 -21.75 41.10
N ILE A 186 11.62 -21.00 41.32
CA ILE A 186 12.67 -21.35 42.27
C ILE A 186 12.52 -20.50 43.53
N PRO A 187 12.01 -21.06 44.64
CA PRO A 187 11.71 -20.26 45.82
C PRO A 187 12.93 -19.57 46.42
N GLY A 188 12.82 -18.26 46.66
CA GLY A 188 13.77 -17.49 47.45
C GLY A 188 15.04 -17.06 46.70
N ASN A 189 14.99 -16.98 45.37
CA ASN A 189 16.06 -16.40 44.56
C ASN A 189 15.72 -14.99 44.01
N ASP A 190 14.54 -14.44 44.34
CA ASP A 190 14.02 -13.12 43.92
C ASP A 190 13.85 -12.95 42.40
N ILE A 191 13.81 -14.04 41.64
CA ILE A 191 13.56 -14.09 40.20
C ILE A 191 12.16 -14.69 40.01
N ASP A 192 11.37 -14.08 39.14
CA ASP A 192 10.09 -14.63 38.69
C ASP A 192 10.40 -15.51 37.47
N GLU A 193 10.58 -16.82 37.64
CA GLU A 193 10.95 -17.70 36.52
C GLU A 193 9.78 -17.97 35.59
N ASN A 194 8.57 -18.07 36.15
CA ASN A 194 7.38 -18.49 35.42
C ASN A 194 6.53 -17.30 34.92
N CYS A 195 7.04 -16.08 35.07
CA CYS A 195 6.39 -14.84 34.64
C CYS A 195 4.95 -14.68 35.18
N ASP A 196 4.63 -15.24 36.35
CA ASP A 196 3.31 -15.14 36.97
C ASP A 196 3.16 -13.94 37.91
N GLY A 197 4.25 -13.19 38.12
CA GLY A 197 4.32 -12.03 38.98
C GLY A 197 4.69 -12.34 40.44
N SER A 198 4.93 -13.60 40.80
CA SER A 198 5.51 -14.02 42.08
C SER A 198 7.02 -14.24 41.98
N LYS A 199 7.70 -14.27 43.14
CA LYS A 199 9.16 -14.37 43.32
C LYS A 199 9.47 -15.13 44.61
#